data_AF-A0A925ML38-F1
#
_entry.id   AF-A0A925ML38-F1
#
_cell.length_a   1.000
_cell.length_b   1.000
_cell.length_c   1.000
_cell.angle_alpha   90.00
_cell.angle_beta   90.00
_cell.angle_gamma   90.00
#
_symmetry.space_group_name_H-M   'P 1'
#
loop_
_entity.id
_entity.type
_entity.pdbx_description
1 polymer ?
#
loop_
_entity_poly.entity_id
_entity_poly.type
_entity_poly.pdbx_seq_one_letter_code
_entity_poly.pdbx_strand_id
1 'polypeptide(L)'
;MIPESILRRKGSRNTASVPTEVLSLLNQGSLETVNLCEWLVVDQLNLAEREFPKFGWQKLLPTLRERFAKHMPLTAPKKLLLIGSLLAEHFTTPASIRSASQLLLVQPSDIVRSWGAYLIGLNAGLSLNEKLHLIRPYAADPNMSTREIAWLALREATIADLEMSILA
;
A
#
# COMPACT_ATOMS: atom_id res chain seq x y z
N MET A 1 15.60 -14.30 13.03
CA MET A 1 15.70 -12.95 13.65
C MET A 1 16.40 -12.06 12.63
N ILE A 2 15.86 -10.87 12.31
CA ILE A 2 16.49 -9.95 11.35
C ILE A 2 17.67 -9.23 12.04
N PRO A 3 18.88 -9.20 11.45
CA PRO A 3 20.02 -8.49 12.03
C PRO A 3 19.76 -6.99 12.28
N GLU A 4 20.27 -6.45 13.40
CA GLU A 4 20.10 -5.03 13.75
C GLU A 4 20.72 -4.09 12.70
N SER A 5 21.80 -4.51 12.05
CA SER A 5 22.42 -3.79 10.93
C SER A 5 21.47 -3.60 9.73
N ILE A 6 20.55 -4.54 9.50
CA ILE A 6 19.52 -4.45 8.45
C ILE A 6 18.37 -3.56 8.92
N LEU A 7 17.96 -3.67 10.19
CA LEU A 7 16.89 -2.85 10.76
C LEU A 7 17.24 -1.36 10.79
N ARG A 8 18.51 -1.01 11.01
CA ARG A 8 19.02 0.38 11.10
C ARG A 8 19.77 0.84 9.84
N ARG A 9 19.56 0.19 8.70
CA ARG A 9 20.25 0.53 7.45
C ARG A 9 19.84 1.92 6.92
N LYS A 10 20.74 2.58 6.19
CA LYS A 10 20.51 3.91 5.57
C LYS A 10 19.81 3.85 4.20
N GLY A 11 19.70 2.66 3.60
CA GLY A 11 19.20 2.44 2.25
C GLY A 11 20.24 2.71 1.16
N SER A 12 20.08 2.07 0.01
CA SER A 12 21.05 2.12 -1.09
C SER A 12 20.92 3.36 -1.97
N ARG A 13 22.02 3.79 -2.59
CA ARG A 13 22.09 5.00 -3.46
C ARG A 13 21.42 4.83 -4.82
N ASN A 14 21.24 3.59 -5.27
CA ASN A 14 20.54 3.23 -6.49
C ASN A 14 19.89 1.85 -6.32
N THR A 15 18.95 1.53 -7.20
CA THR A 15 18.17 0.29 -7.19
C THR A 15 19.03 -0.96 -7.32
N ALA A 16 20.07 -0.93 -8.16
CA ALA A 16 20.98 -2.06 -8.37
C ALA A 16 21.86 -2.38 -7.15
N SER A 17 22.02 -1.42 -6.23
CA SER A 17 22.85 -1.57 -5.03
C SER A 17 22.05 -1.97 -3.80
N VAL A 18 20.75 -2.26 -3.92
CA VAL A 18 19.95 -2.79 -2.81
C VAL A 18 20.45 -4.20 -2.49
N PRO A 19 20.92 -4.48 -1.25
CA PRO A 19 21.46 -5.80 -0.92
C PRO A 19 20.40 -6.89 -1.12
N THR A 20 20.80 -8.04 -1.66
CA THR A 20 19.89 -9.15 -1.96
C THR A 20 19.10 -9.61 -0.74
N GLU A 21 19.73 -9.63 0.45
CA GLU A 21 19.06 -10.00 1.69
C GLU A 21 17.97 -8.98 2.09
N VAL A 22 18.25 -7.68 1.92
CA VAL A 22 17.27 -6.61 2.15
C VAL A 22 16.10 -6.74 1.18
N LEU A 23 16.38 -6.90 -0.12
CA LEU A 23 15.35 -7.07 -1.14
C LEU A 23 14.47 -8.30 -0.87
N SER A 24 15.08 -9.42 -0.46
CA SER A 24 14.35 -10.63 -0.09
C SER A 24 13.39 -10.38 1.07
N LEU A 25 13.83 -9.69 2.12
CA LEU A 25 13.00 -9.36 3.28
C LEU A 25 11.89 -8.36 2.94
N LEU A 26 12.15 -7.39 2.06
CA LEU A 26 11.13 -6.46 1.56
C LEU A 26 10.05 -7.20 0.76
N ASN A 27 10.44 -8.10 -0.16
CA ASN A 27 9.51 -8.90 -0.96
C ASN A 27 8.71 -9.92 -0.12
N GLN A 28 9.20 -10.25 1.09
CA GLN A 28 8.48 -11.08 2.05
C GLN A 28 7.50 -10.31 2.93
N GLY A 29 7.49 -8.98 2.85
CA GLY A 29 6.67 -8.12 3.70
C GLY A 29 7.21 -7.96 5.12
N SER A 30 8.44 -8.39 5.39
CA SER A 30 9.05 -8.44 6.72
C SER A 30 9.79 -7.16 7.11
N LEU A 31 9.99 -6.23 6.17
CA LEU A 31 10.65 -4.95 6.36
C LEU A 31 9.87 -3.83 5.71
N GLU A 32 10.05 -2.64 6.27
CA GLU A 32 9.76 -1.38 5.60
C GLU A 32 10.91 -0.97 4.69
N THR A 33 10.57 -0.30 3.60
CA THR A 33 11.52 0.45 2.78
C THR A 33 12.03 1.66 3.57
N VAL A 34 13.34 1.93 3.50
CA VAL A 34 13.92 3.11 4.16
C VAL A 34 14.24 4.25 3.20
N ASN A 35 14.15 4.00 1.89
CA ASN A 35 14.30 5.01 0.86
C ASN A 35 13.61 4.64 -0.46
N LEU A 36 13.61 5.59 -1.41
CA LEU A 36 13.00 5.41 -2.73
C LEU A 36 13.63 4.25 -3.53
N CYS A 37 14.94 4.02 -3.41
CA CYS A 37 15.60 2.96 -4.18
C CYS A 37 15.09 1.57 -3.79
N GLU A 38 14.92 1.32 -2.50
CA GLU A 38 14.30 0.10 -1.99
C GLU A 38 12.84 -0.01 -2.40
N TRP A 39 12.08 1.08 -2.27
CA TRP A 39 10.68 1.11 -2.64
C TRP A 39 10.42 0.81 -4.12
N LEU A 40 11.29 1.28 -5.01
CA LEU A 40 11.18 1.04 -6.46
C LEU A 40 11.44 -0.41 -6.87
N VAL A 41 12.21 -1.18 -6.07
CA VAL A 41 12.61 -2.55 -6.43
C VAL A 41 11.73 -3.64 -5.83
N VAL A 42 10.81 -3.30 -4.93
CA VAL A 42 9.91 -4.30 -4.35
C VAL A 42 9.01 -4.90 -5.43
N ASP A 43 8.98 -6.24 -5.48
CA ASP A 43 8.05 -6.99 -6.30
C ASP A 43 6.69 -7.06 -5.61
N GLN A 44 5.85 -6.07 -5.92
CA GLN A 44 4.53 -5.95 -5.30
C GLN A 44 3.57 -7.08 -5.68
N LEU A 45 3.75 -7.74 -6.83
CA LEU A 45 2.94 -8.91 -7.17
C LEU A 45 3.34 -10.09 -6.28
N ASN A 46 4.64 -10.36 -6.16
CA ASN A 46 5.13 -11.41 -5.26
C ASN A 46 4.73 -11.14 -3.81
N LEU A 47 4.82 -9.88 -3.37
CA LEU A 47 4.39 -9.47 -2.04
C LEU A 47 2.89 -9.75 -1.84
N ALA A 48 2.03 -9.37 -2.79
CA ALA A 48 0.60 -9.63 -2.70
C ALA A 48 0.26 -11.13 -2.68
N GLU A 49 0.96 -11.94 -3.48
CA GLU A 49 0.82 -13.41 -3.48
C GLU A 49 1.15 -14.04 -2.12
N ARG A 50 2.05 -13.43 -1.35
CA ARG A 50 2.42 -13.88 0.00
C ARG A 50 1.48 -13.37 1.07
N GLU A 51 1.04 -12.11 0.98
CA GLU A 51 0.24 -11.47 2.02
C GLU A 51 -1.25 -11.81 1.94
N PHE A 52 -1.83 -11.89 0.74
CA PHE A 52 -3.28 -12.12 0.59
C PHE A 52 -3.77 -13.40 1.27
N PRO A 53 -3.07 -14.55 1.19
CA PRO A 53 -3.48 -15.75 1.92
C PRO A 53 -3.50 -15.55 3.45
N LYS A 54 -2.59 -14.73 4.01
CA LYS A 54 -2.56 -14.44 5.46
C LYS A 54 -3.81 -13.68 5.92
N PHE A 55 -4.44 -12.93 5.01
CA PHE A 55 -5.68 -12.20 5.26
C PHE A 55 -6.95 -12.98 4.83
N GLY A 56 -6.79 -14.17 4.24
CA GLY A 56 -7.91 -14.92 3.66
C GLY A 56 -8.40 -14.40 2.30
N TRP A 57 -7.57 -13.64 1.58
CA TRP A 57 -7.90 -13.00 0.29
C TRP A 57 -7.32 -13.75 -0.92
N GLN A 58 -6.94 -15.02 -0.77
CA GLN A 58 -6.35 -15.84 -1.83
C GLN A 58 -7.21 -15.92 -3.10
N LYS A 59 -8.54 -15.75 -2.96
CA LYS A 59 -9.48 -15.74 -4.09
C LYS A 59 -9.28 -14.55 -5.03
N LEU A 60 -8.62 -13.48 -4.59
CA LEU A 60 -8.32 -12.30 -5.42
C LEU A 60 -7.08 -12.49 -6.31
N LEU A 61 -6.23 -13.47 -6.00
CA LEU A 61 -4.94 -13.67 -6.69
C LEU A 61 -5.08 -13.95 -8.20
N PRO A 62 -6.05 -14.74 -8.69
CA PRO A 62 -6.21 -14.92 -10.14
C PRO A 62 -6.48 -13.60 -10.87
N THR A 63 -7.43 -12.79 -10.38
CA THR A 63 -7.74 -11.47 -10.95
C THR A 63 -6.54 -10.52 -10.83
N LEU A 64 -5.81 -10.56 -9.72
CA LEU A 64 -4.62 -9.73 -9.54
C LEU A 64 -3.56 -10.06 -10.60
N ARG A 65 -3.25 -11.34 -10.79
CA ARG A 65 -2.27 -11.81 -11.80
C ARG A 65 -2.67 -11.38 -13.20
N GLU A 66 -3.95 -11.52 -13.55
CA GLU A 66 -4.48 -11.09 -14.84
C GLU A 66 -4.28 -9.58 -15.06
N ARG A 67 -4.62 -8.75 -14.06
CA ARG A 67 -4.42 -7.29 -14.13
C ARG A 67 -2.94 -6.94 -14.31
N PHE A 68 -2.04 -7.60 -13.58
CA PHE A 68 -0.60 -7.39 -13.75
C PHE A 68 -0.15 -7.80 -15.15
N ALA A 69 -0.53 -8.99 -15.64
CA ALA A 69 -0.14 -9.47 -16.97
C ALA A 69 -0.60 -8.52 -18.08
N LYS A 70 -1.80 -7.93 -17.96
CA LYS A 70 -2.38 -7.01 -18.95
C LYS A 70 -1.66 -5.65 -19.01
N HIS A 71 -1.08 -5.19 -17.90
CA HIS A 71 -0.63 -3.81 -17.77
C HIS A 71 0.89 -3.64 -17.65
N MET A 72 1.67 -4.72 -17.64
CA MET A 72 3.12 -4.65 -17.52
C MET A 72 3.79 -4.11 -18.80
N PRO A 73 4.89 -3.34 -18.68
CA PRO A 73 5.57 -2.95 -17.44
C PRO A 73 4.86 -1.80 -16.69
N LEU A 74 4.72 -1.94 -15.36
CA LEU A 74 4.17 -0.92 -14.47
C LEU A 74 5.26 -0.30 -13.59
N THR A 75 5.14 1.00 -13.33
CA THR A 75 5.91 1.69 -12.29
C THR A 75 5.42 1.28 -10.90
N ALA A 76 6.27 1.39 -9.87
CA ALA A 76 5.90 1.05 -8.49
C ALA A 76 4.62 1.77 -7.97
N PRO A 77 4.38 3.07 -8.23
CA PRO A 77 3.11 3.71 -7.85
C PRO A 77 1.90 3.10 -8.57
N LYS A 78 2.04 2.76 -9.87
CA LYS A 78 0.93 2.15 -10.63
C LYS A 78 0.61 0.72 -10.14
N LYS A 79 1.61 -0.04 -9.68
CA LYS A 79 1.41 -1.34 -9.05
C LYS A 79 0.61 -1.22 -7.75
N LEU A 80 0.96 -0.24 -6.90
CA LEU A 80 0.22 0.05 -5.66
C LEU A 80 -1.24 0.40 -5.97
N LEU A 81 -1.44 1.31 -6.92
CA LEU A 81 -2.77 1.74 -7.36
C LEU A 81 -3.60 0.55 -7.87
N LEU A 82 -3.01 -0.34 -8.67
CA LEU A 82 -3.69 -1.52 -9.21
C LEU A 82 -4.11 -2.49 -8.11
N ILE A 83 -3.25 -2.73 -7.11
CA ILE A 83 -3.59 -3.59 -5.97
C ILE A 83 -4.68 -2.92 -5.12
N GLY A 84 -4.51 -1.63 -4.78
CA GLY A 84 -5.47 -0.86 -4.01
C GLY A 84 -6.84 -0.77 -4.67
N SER A 85 -6.90 -0.63 -6.01
CA SER A 85 -8.17 -0.61 -6.75
C SER A 85 -8.87 -1.96 -6.70
N LEU A 86 -8.14 -3.07 -6.86
CA LEU A 86 -8.71 -4.40 -6.71
C LEU A 86 -9.32 -4.60 -5.31
N LEU A 87 -8.65 -4.12 -4.26
CA LEU A 87 -9.17 -4.19 -2.90
C LEU A 87 -10.41 -3.29 -2.73
N ALA A 88 -10.39 -2.07 -3.28
CA ALA A 88 -11.52 -1.14 -3.22
C ALA A 88 -12.77 -1.67 -3.93
N GLU A 89 -12.59 -2.38 -5.05
CA GLU A 89 -13.68 -3.05 -5.76
C GLU A 89 -14.21 -4.27 -5.00
N HIS A 90 -13.34 -4.98 -4.26
CA HIS A 90 -13.75 -6.16 -3.50
C HIS A 90 -14.47 -5.83 -2.20
N PHE A 91 -13.99 -4.84 -1.44
CA PHE A 91 -14.57 -4.43 -0.17
C PHE A 91 -15.53 -3.26 -0.38
N THR A 92 -16.83 -3.55 -0.40
CA THR A 92 -17.85 -2.57 -0.82
C THR A 92 -18.68 -1.97 0.31
N THR A 93 -18.58 -2.50 1.53
CA THR A 93 -19.35 -1.99 2.69
C THR A 93 -18.43 -1.28 3.67
N PRO A 94 -18.89 -0.21 4.36
CA PRO A 94 -18.06 0.49 5.34
C PRO A 94 -17.45 -0.42 6.41
N ALA A 95 -18.18 -1.47 6.83
CA ALA A 95 -17.68 -2.46 7.78
C ALA A 95 -16.54 -3.31 7.19
N SER A 96 -16.69 -3.84 5.96
CA SER A 96 -15.65 -4.67 5.35
C SER A 96 -14.40 -3.86 5.00
N ILE A 97 -14.57 -2.61 4.59
CA ILE A 97 -13.47 -1.67 4.32
C ILE A 97 -12.68 -1.38 5.59
N ARG A 98 -13.36 -1.08 6.71
CA ARG A 98 -12.70 -0.85 8.00
C ARG A 98 -11.91 -2.07 8.46
N SER A 99 -12.51 -3.26 8.40
CA SER A 99 -11.83 -4.50 8.78
C SER A 99 -10.60 -4.77 7.91
N ALA A 100 -10.71 -4.62 6.60
CA ALA A 100 -9.59 -4.82 5.68
C ALA A 100 -8.48 -3.78 5.88
N SER A 101 -8.85 -2.51 6.09
CA SER A 101 -7.91 -1.43 6.41
C SER A 101 -7.13 -1.72 7.70
N GLN A 102 -7.80 -2.16 8.77
CA GLN A 102 -7.16 -2.51 10.04
C GLN A 102 -6.14 -3.66 9.87
N LEU A 103 -6.48 -4.69 9.09
CA LEU A 103 -5.55 -5.79 8.78
C LEU A 103 -4.30 -5.30 8.06
N LEU A 104 -4.45 -4.38 7.10
CA LEU A 104 -3.34 -3.81 6.35
C LEU A 104 -2.48 -2.87 7.19
N LEU A 105 -3.10 -2.04 8.03
CA LEU A 105 -2.42 -0.99 8.80
C LEU A 105 -1.40 -1.54 9.81
N VAL A 106 -1.61 -2.75 10.33
CA VAL A 106 -0.70 -3.36 11.32
C VAL A 106 0.46 -4.13 10.68
N GLN A 107 0.57 -4.14 9.36
CA GLN A 107 1.61 -4.92 8.67
C GLN A 107 2.99 -4.26 8.78
N PRO A 108 4.06 -5.07 8.85
CA PRO A 108 5.42 -4.53 8.88
C PRO A 108 5.81 -3.81 7.59
N SER A 109 5.23 -4.14 6.44
CA SER A 109 5.59 -3.51 5.17
C SER A 109 4.82 -2.22 4.91
N ASP A 110 5.56 -1.13 4.67
CA ASP A 110 5.01 0.17 4.27
C ASP A 110 4.19 0.09 2.97
N ILE A 111 4.58 -0.79 2.04
CA ILE A 111 3.88 -1.04 0.78
C ILE A 111 2.52 -1.71 1.03
N VAL A 112 2.45 -2.70 1.93
CA VAL A 112 1.19 -3.36 2.30
C VAL A 112 0.26 -2.38 3.00
N ARG A 113 0.79 -1.56 3.92
CA ARG A 113 0.03 -0.46 4.54
C ARG A 113 -0.48 0.52 3.48
N SER A 114 0.34 0.87 2.50
CA SER A 114 -0.02 1.77 1.39
C SER A 114 -1.17 1.24 0.51
N TRP A 115 -1.36 -0.08 0.39
CA TRP A 115 -2.56 -0.62 -0.25
C TRP A 115 -3.84 -0.26 0.51
N GLY A 116 -3.77 -0.15 1.84
CA GLY A 116 -4.88 0.27 2.68
C GLY A 116 -5.29 1.72 2.43
N ALA A 117 -4.32 2.61 2.22
CA ALA A 117 -4.58 3.99 1.84
C ALA A 117 -5.34 4.08 0.50
N TYR A 118 -4.91 3.34 -0.53
CA TYR A 118 -5.65 3.29 -1.80
C TYR A 118 -6.99 2.57 -1.71
N LEU A 119 -7.11 1.51 -0.91
CA LEU A 119 -8.39 0.85 -0.61
C LEU A 119 -9.41 1.89 -0.13
N ILE A 120 -9.03 2.77 0.80
CA ILE A 120 -9.91 3.84 1.32
C ILE A 120 -10.19 4.89 0.25
N GLY A 121 -9.14 5.46 -0.34
CA GLY A 121 -9.27 6.61 -1.23
C GLY A 121 -10.07 6.31 -2.50
N LEU A 122 -9.92 5.10 -3.04
CA LEU A 122 -10.60 4.65 -4.26
C LEU A 122 -11.98 4.05 -3.99
N ASN A 123 -12.36 3.84 -2.73
CA ASN A 123 -13.64 3.19 -2.45
C ASN A 123 -14.82 4.08 -2.82
N ALA A 124 -15.75 3.54 -3.61
CA ALA A 124 -16.99 4.25 -3.95
C ALA A 124 -18.05 4.15 -2.85
N GLY A 125 -17.91 3.21 -1.91
CA GLY A 125 -18.82 3.00 -0.77
C GLY A 125 -18.55 3.91 0.43
N LEU A 126 -17.60 4.83 0.35
CA LEU A 126 -17.30 5.82 1.39
C LEU A 126 -17.53 7.24 0.88
N SER A 127 -18.18 8.06 1.71
CA SER A 127 -18.18 9.52 1.54
C SER A 127 -16.78 10.10 1.73
N LEU A 128 -16.54 11.31 1.25
CA LEU A 128 -15.25 11.97 1.44
C LEU A 128 -14.93 12.20 2.93
N ASN A 129 -15.92 12.52 3.76
CA ASN A 129 -15.74 12.65 5.21
C ASN A 129 -15.27 11.32 5.85
N GLU A 130 -15.90 10.20 5.49
CA GLU A 130 -15.46 8.88 5.97
C GLU A 130 -14.06 8.52 5.48
N LYS A 131 -13.71 8.87 4.24
CA LYS A 131 -12.36 8.70 3.70
C LYS A 131 -11.34 9.49 4.50
N LEU A 132 -11.60 10.77 4.76
CA LEU A 132 -10.72 11.64 5.55
C LEU A 132 -10.56 11.13 6.98
N HIS A 133 -11.61 10.57 7.59
CA HIS A 133 -11.50 9.97 8.92
C HIS A 133 -10.63 8.70 8.90
N LEU A 134 -10.89 7.77 7.97
CA LEU A 134 -10.21 6.49 7.91
C LEU A 134 -8.76 6.58 7.42
N ILE A 135 -8.40 7.61 6.64
CA ILE A 135 -7.04 7.78 6.14
C ILE A 135 -6.06 8.23 7.22
N ARG A 136 -6.54 8.84 8.33
CA ARG A 136 -5.70 9.51 9.34
C ARG A 136 -4.51 8.67 9.83
N PRO A 137 -4.67 7.36 10.14
CA PRO A 137 -3.55 6.55 10.56
C PRO A 137 -2.47 6.38 9.48
N TYR A 138 -2.86 6.32 8.20
CA TYR A 138 -1.91 6.25 7.08
C TYR A 138 -1.21 7.59 6.83
N ALA A 139 -1.95 8.70 6.97
CA ALA A 139 -1.36 10.04 6.88
C ALA A 139 -0.38 10.32 8.04
N ALA A 140 -0.56 9.66 9.19
CA ALA A 140 0.31 9.72 10.36
C ALA A 140 1.32 8.55 10.45
N ASP A 141 1.44 7.72 9.40
CA ASP A 141 2.32 6.55 9.40
C ASP A 141 3.79 6.96 9.63
N PRO A 142 4.60 6.18 10.39
CA PRO A 142 6.02 6.51 10.57
C PRO A 142 6.82 6.48 9.25
N ASN A 143 6.40 5.66 8.29
CA ASN A 143 7.05 5.57 6.99
C ASN A 143 6.58 6.69 6.05
N MET A 144 7.54 7.41 5.47
CA MET A 144 7.24 8.53 4.57
C MET A 144 6.46 8.10 3.33
N SER A 145 6.78 6.93 2.76
CA SER A 145 6.12 6.42 1.55
C SER A 145 4.63 6.20 1.80
N THR A 146 4.25 5.63 2.94
CA THR A 146 2.84 5.42 3.30
C THR A 146 2.10 6.75 3.45
N ARG A 147 2.72 7.77 4.06
CA ARG A 147 2.11 9.11 4.17
C ARG A 147 1.90 9.76 2.80
N GLU A 148 2.85 9.62 1.89
CA GLU A 148 2.73 10.14 0.52
C GLU A 148 1.59 9.44 -0.23
N ILE A 149 1.47 8.11 -0.10
CA ILE A 149 0.37 7.36 -0.71
C ILE A 149 -0.99 7.73 -0.10
N ALA A 150 -1.07 7.99 1.21
CA ALA A 150 -2.29 8.49 1.85
C ALA A 150 -2.79 9.79 1.22
N TRP A 151 -1.87 10.73 0.95
CA TRP A 151 -2.20 11.95 0.21
C TRP A 151 -2.63 11.65 -1.23
N LEU A 152 -1.85 10.86 -1.98
CA LEU A 152 -2.17 10.53 -3.37
C LEU A 152 -3.52 9.82 -3.53
N ALA A 153 -3.91 8.99 -2.56
CA ALA A 153 -5.19 8.28 -2.58
C ALA A 153 -6.40 9.21 -2.43
N LEU A 154 -6.26 10.35 -1.74
CA LEU A 154 -7.35 11.31 -1.52
C LEU A 154 -7.27 12.58 -2.36
N ARG A 155 -6.13 12.84 -3.00
CA ARG A 155 -5.86 14.10 -3.71
C ARG A 155 -6.99 14.50 -4.65
N GLU A 156 -7.43 13.60 -5.52
CA GLU A 156 -8.48 13.93 -6.51
C GLU A 156 -9.83 14.24 -5.85
N ALA A 157 -10.22 13.45 -4.84
CA ALA A 157 -11.47 13.69 -4.11
C ALA A 157 -11.41 14.99 -3.29
N THR A 158 -10.24 15.32 -2.75
CA THR A 158 -9.98 16.56 -2.00
C THR A 158 -10.05 17.80 -2.90
N ILE A 159 -9.50 17.71 -4.11
CA ILE A 159 -9.57 18.79 -5.11
C ILE A 159 -11.01 19.00 -5.58
N ALA A 160 -11.78 17.91 -5.75
CA ALA A 160 -13.16 17.98 -6.20
C ALA A 160 -14.11 18.61 -5.16
N ASP A 161 -13.82 18.47 -3.87
CA ASP A 161 -14.62 19.04 -2.77
C ASP A 161 -13.71 19.63 -1.68
N LEU A 162 -13.19 20.82 -2.00
CA LEU A 162 -12.21 21.52 -1.17
C LEU A 162 -12.83 22.03 0.14
N GLU A 163 -14.07 22.50 0.11
CA GLU A 163 -14.74 23.07 1.28
C GLU A 163 -14.92 22.01 2.38
N MET A 164 -15.42 20.83 2.02
CA MET A 164 -15.57 19.73 2.97
C MET A 164 -14.21 19.27 3.51
N SER A 165 -13.20 19.20 2.64
CA SER A 165 -11.86 18.76 3.00
C SER A 165 -11.14 19.64 4.01
N ILE A 166 -11.44 20.94 4.06
CA ILE A 166 -10.86 21.89 5.02
C ILE A 166 -11.56 21.79 6.40
N LEU A 167 -12.82 21.37 6.43
CA LEU A 167 -13.66 21.37 7.64
C LEU A 167 -13.63 20.05 8.43
N ALA A 168 -13.07 18.97 7.87
CA ALA A 168 -13.16 17.60 8.39
C ALA A 168 -12.07 17.17 9.40
#